data_AF-A0A7Y4TMM4-F1
#
_entry.id   AF-A0A7Y4TMM4-F1
#
_cell.length_a   1.000
_cell.length_b   1.000
_cell.length_c   1.000
_cell.angle_alpha   90.00
_cell.angle_beta   90.00
_cell.angle_gamma   90.00
#
_symmetry.space_group_name_H-M   'P 1'
#
loop_
_entity.id
_entity.type
_entity.pdbx_description
1 polymer ?
#
loop_
_entity_poly.entity_id
_entity_poly.type
_entity_poly.pdbx_seq_one_letter_code
_entity_poly.pdbx_strand_id
1 'polypeptide(L)'
;MSSATAKKEKFLDRLADDNGVAIIVVDADGNEASVSNNNSMCRSLYGSKEFAPECAKFCGSAFDKAFEAGKSVDYDCYAGLSCRAVPVWEGRQQFVAIVGRTFLKAERYRTATENAITGDWRQFKPTEFFENVLISGSSQSIDRVTKKLEKFSIRERNDILELDRLQVVEPVPEPPVEAVIAPPDPVEINNLIEKFKAETENAAAELETAASKAVYQDRSSAAEWRSLFGSLMKLEYRAACTSVLT
;
A
#
# COMPACT_ATOMS: atom_id res chain seq x y z
N MET A 1 12.42 26.21 -2.40
CA MET A 1 11.83 24.88 -2.70
C MET A 1 11.42 24.83 -4.15
N SER A 2 11.81 23.77 -4.88
CA SER A 2 11.43 23.61 -6.29
C SER A 2 9.91 23.36 -6.41
N SER A 3 9.28 23.89 -7.46
CA SER A 3 7.86 23.67 -7.78
C SER A 3 7.50 22.17 -7.86
N ALA A 4 8.46 21.32 -8.22
CA ALA A 4 8.28 19.87 -8.28
C ALA A 4 8.17 19.22 -6.89
N THR A 5 8.99 19.64 -5.92
CA THR A 5 8.99 19.10 -4.55
C THR A 5 7.66 19.41 -3.85
N ALA A 6 7.19 20.66 -3.97
CA ALA A 6 5.92 21.09 -3.39
C ALA A 6 4.69 20.36 -3.99
N LYS A 7 4.76 19.89 -5.24
CA LYS A 7 3.71 19.07 -5.84
C LYS A 7 3.70 17.65 -5.28
N LYS A 8 4.87 17.08 -4.99
CA LYS A 8 5.03 15.74 -4.43
C LYS A 8 4.55 15.68 -2.98
N GLU A 9 4.94 16.67 -2.16
CA GLU A 9 4.43 16.82 -0.79
C GLU A 9 2.90 16.90 -0.78
N LYS A 10 2.30 17.80 -1.59
CA LYS A 10 0.84 17.91 -1.71
C LYS A 10 0.16 16.62 -2.17
N PHE A 11 0.82 15.81 -2.98
CA PHE A 11 0.30 14.51 -3.40
C PHE A 11 0.29 13.52 -2.23
N LEU A 12 1.39 13.45 -1.47
CA LEU A 12 1.48 12.59 -0.29
C LEU A 12 0.51 13.01 0.81
N ASP A 13 0.35 14.32 1.04
CA ASP A 13 -0.62 14.86 2.01
C ASP A 13 -2.04 14.46 1.67
N ARG A 14 -2.48 14.70 0.42
CA ARG A 14 -3.82 14.28 -0.03
C ARG A 14 -4.00 12.78 0.07
N LEU A 15 -2.98 12.01 -0.30
CA LEU A 15 -3.05 10.56 -0.28
C LEU A 15 -3.18 10.02 1.14
N ALA A 16 -2.46 10.62 2.09
CA ALA A 16 -2.50 10.30 3.51
C ALA A 16 -3.87 10.66 4.12
N ASP A 17 -4.35 11.88 3.86
CA ASP A 17 -5.61 12.41 4.39
C ASP A 17 -6.83 11.64 3.85
N ASP A 18 -6.90 11.44 2.53
CA ASP A 18 -8.03 10.76 1.87
C ASP A 18 -8.21 9.31 2.32
N ASN A 19 -7.14 8.67 2.80
CA ASN A 19 -7.14 7.27 3.20
C ASN A 19 -7.00 7.08 4.72
N GLY A 20 -6.89 8.16 5.50
CA GLY A 20 -6.74 8.10 6.96
C GLY A 20 -5.49 7.34 7.41
N VAL A 21 -4.38 7.47 6.68
CA VAL A 21 -3.09 6.82 7.00
C VAL A 21 -1.99 7.87 7.14
N ALA A 22 -0.93 7.54 7.86
CA ALA A 22 0.30 8.33 7.84
C ALA A 22 1.23 7.82 6.74
N ILE A 23 1.94 8.74 6.10
CA ILE A 23 2.99 8.43 5.12
C ILE A 23 4.26 9.17 5.51
N ILE A 24 5.37 8.45 5.64
CA ILE A 24 6.69 9.03 5.84
C ILE A 24 7.62 8.48 4.79
N VAL A 25 8.37 9.35 4.13
CA VAL A 25 9.41 8.97 3.18
C VAL A 25 10.76 9.17 3.84
N VAL A 26 11.56 8.11 3.90
CA VAL A 26 12.92 8.13 4.46
C VAL A 26 13.94 7.84 3.38
N ASP A 27 15.10 8.48 3.47
CA ASP A 27 16.27 8.18 2.63
C ASP A 27 17.10 7.02 3.19
N ALA A 28 18.19 6.67 2.50
CA ALA A 28 19.10 5.59 2.90
C ALA A 28 19.87 5.88 4.20
N ASP A 29 20.03 7.15 4.56
CA ASP A 29 20.69 7.57 5.81
C ASP A 29 19.70 7.62 6.99
N GLY A 30 18.42 7.33 6.74
CA GLY A 30 17.34 7.36 7.72
C GLY A 30 16.78 8.76 8.00
N ASN A 31 17.10 9.77 7.18
CA ASN A 31 16.51 11.09 7.28
C ASN A 31 15.11 11.13 6.68
N GLU A 32 14.21 11.87 7.32
CA GLU A 32 12.86 12.10 6.84
C GLU A 32 12.88 13.09 5.65
N ALA A 33 12.62 12.59 4.45
CA ALA A 33 12.52 13.39 3.23
C ALA A 33 11.13 14.05 3.09
N SER A 34 10.08 13.38 3.58
CA SER A 34 8.71 13.92 3.59
C SER A 34 7.87 13.24 4.67
N VAL A 35 6.94 13.99 5.26
CA VAL A 35 6.07 13.53 6.34
C VAL A 35 4.66 14.05 6.11
N SER A 36 3.68 13.15 6.01
CA SER A 36 2.27 13.45 5.75
C SER A 36 1.37 12.73 6.77
N ASN A 37 0.41 13.47 7.33
CA ASN A 37 -0.53 13.02 8.37
C ASN A 37 0.15 12.23 9.52
N ASN A 38 1.23 12.79 10.07
CA ASN A 38 2.06 12.08 11.05
C ASN A 38 1.31 11.85 12.37
N ASN A 39 1.40 10.63 12.87
CA ASN A 39 0.80 10.22 14.13
C ASN A 39 1.52 10.90 15.31
N SER A 40 0.76 11.50 16.22
CA SER A 40 1.30 12.25 17.37
C SER A 40 2.19 11.38 18.26
N MET A 41 1.79 10.12 18.50
CA MET A 41 2.59 9.19 19.31
C MET A 41 3.94 8.92 18.66
N CYS A 42 3.99 8.80 17.33
CA CYS A 42 5.24 8.55 16.64
C CYS A 42 6.20 9.73 16.75
N ARG A 43 5.67 10.97 16.70
CA ARG A 43 6.46 12.18 16.92
C ARG A 43 7.05 12.21 18.33
N SER A 44 6.27 11.86 19.34
CA SER A 44 6.72 11.81 20.73
C SER A 44 7.73 10.68 20.98
N LEU A 45 7.44 9.46 20.52
CA LEU A 45 8.28 8.28 20.74
C LEU A 45 9.62 8.39 19.99
N TYR A 46 9.57 8.72 18.70
CA TYR A 46 10.79 8.83 17.88
C TYR A 46 11.62 10.08 18.23
N GLY A 47 10.98 11.14 18.74
CA GLY A 47 11.66 12.32 19.25
C GLY A 47 12.30 12.15 20.63
N SER A 48 11.97 11.07 21.35
CA SER A 48 12.49 10.81 22.70
C SER A 48 13.80 10.03 22.66
N LYS A 49 14.78 10.40 23.48
CA LYS A 49 16.06 9.66 23.55
C LYS A 49 15.90 8.23 24.07
N GLU A 50 14.89 8.01 24.90
CA GLU A 50 14.65 6.73 25.56
C GLU A 50 13.95 5.72 24.65
N PHE A 51 12.93 6.14 23.89
CA PHE A 51 12.15 5.21 23.04
C PHE A 51 12.51 5.27 21.55
N ALA A 52 13.28 6.25 21.09
CA ALA A 52 13.76 6.28 19.71
C ALA A 52 14.53 5.01 19.33
N PRO A 53 15.42 4.43 20.17
CA PRO A 53 16.08 3.17 19.84
C PRO A 53 15.12 2.01 19.61
N GLU A 54 14.04 1.91 20.40
CA GLU A 54 13.02 0.88 20.22
C GLU A 54 12.23 1.10 18.92
N CYS A 55 11.91 2.35 18.59
CA CYS A 55 11.27 2.66 17.31
C CYS A 55 12.20 2.39 16.11
N ALA A 56 13.50 2.64 16.25
CA ALA A 56 14.50 2.41 15.20
C ALA A 56 14.63 0.93 14.82
N LYS A 57 14.48 0.01 15.77
CA LYS A 57 14.47 -1.44 15.49
C LYS A 57 13.39 -1.85 14.48
N PHE A 58 12.29 -1.10 14.39
CA PHE A 58 11.19 -1.38 13.47
C PHE A 58 11.13 -0.37 12.31
N CYS A 59 10.80 0.88 12.60
CA CYS A 59 10.63 1.92 11.59
C CYS A 59 11.98 2.38 11.02
N GLY A 60 13.05 2.35 11.80
CA GLY A 60 14.40 2.71 11.32
C GLY A 60 15.00 1.65 10.39
N SER A 61 14.77 0.36 10.66
CA SER A 61 15.18 -0.75 9.78
C SER A 61 14.23 -0.98 8.60
N ALA A 62 13.21 -0.13 8.42
CA ALA A 62 12.23 -0.28 7.34
C ALA A 62 12.88 -0.11 5.96
N PHE A 63 13.91 0.73 5.86
CA PHE A 63 14.67 0.93 4.63
C PHE A 63 15.31 -0.38 4.16
N ASP A 64 16.16 -0.95 5.02
CA ASP A 64 16.89 -2.19 4.74
C ASP A 64 15.92 -3.33 4.43
N LYS A 65 14.89 -3.53 5.26
CA LYS A 65 13.92 -4.61 5.08
C LYS A 65 13.19 -4.57 3.75
N ALA A 66 12.78 -3.39 3.30
CA ALA A 66 12.04 -3.24 2.05
C ALA A 66 12.94 -3.45 0.82
N PHE A 67 14.18 -2.95 0.87
CA PHE A 67 15.14 -3.12 -0.22
C PHE A 67 15.74 -4.53 -0.28
N GLU A 68 16.02 -5.16 0.87
CA GLU A 68 16.44 -6.57 0.94
C GLU A 68 15.34 -7.50 0.42
N ALA A 69 14.07 -7.25 0.79
CA ALA A 69 12.95 -8.04 0.30
C ALA A 69 12.60 -7.76 -1.18
N GLY A 70 13.05 -6.62 -1.72
CA GLY A 70 12.71 -6.17 -3.07
C GLY A 70 11.22 -5.89 -3.30
N LYS A 71 10.42 -5.79 -2.24
CA LYS A 71 8.96 -5.62 -2.28
C LYS A 71 8.45 -4.92 -1.03
N SER A 72 7.16 -4.57 -1.02
CA SER A 72 6.55 -4.00 0.17
C SER A 72 6.51 -5.00 1.34
N VAL A 73 6.84 -4.56 2.55
CA VAL A 73 6.88 -5.41 3.75
C VAL A 73 5.96 -4.86 4.82
N ASP A 74 5.05 -5.71 5.31
CA ASP A 74 4.19 -5.43 6.46
C ASP A 74 4.89 -5.74 7.77
N TYR A 75 4.71 -4.87 8.77
CA TYR A 75 5.18 -5.10 10.13
C TYR A 75 4.36 -4.30 11.14
N ASP A 76 4.34 -4.79 12.38
CA ASP A 76 3.86 -4.02 13.53
C ASP A 76 5.07 -3.31 14.18
N CYS A 77 4.93 -2.03 14.50
CA CYS A 77 6.00 -1.26 15.14
C CYS A 77 5.97 -1.40 16.68
N TYR A 78 6.98 -0.83 17.35
CA TYR A 78 7.06 -0.79 18.82
C TYR A 78 5.80 -0.21 19.48
N ALA A 79 5.20 0.81 18.86
CA ALA A 79 3.97 1.43 19.37
C ALA A 79 2.69 0.58 19.14
N GLY A 80 2.81 -0.59 18.50
CA GLY A 80 1.67 -1.45 18.14
C GLY A 80 0.87 -0.96 16.92
N LEU A 81 1.43 -0.03 16.14
CA LEU A 81 0.84 0.44 14.89
C LEU A 81 1.23 -0.51 13.75
N SER A 82 0.29 -0.77 12.85
CA SER A 82 0.57 -1.54 11.65
C SER A 82 1.11 -0.61 10.58
N CYS A 83 2.30 -0.96 10.09
CA CYS A 83 3.08 -0.21 9.14
C CYS A 83 3.40 -1.09 7.94
N ARG A 84 3.53 -0.46 6.77
CA ARG A 84 4.05 -1.10 5.56
C ARG A 84 5.17 -0.27 4.99
N ALA A 85 6.34 -0.87 4.80
CA ALA A 85 7.45 -0.26 4.10
C ALA A 85 7.34 -0.54 2.60
N VAL A 86 7.38 0.49 1.77
CA VAL A 86 7.31 0.40 0.31
C VAL A 86 8.57 1.01 -0.29
N PRO A 87 9.39 0.25 -1.04
CA PRO A 87 10.56 0.83 -1.69
C PRO A 87 10.10 1.73 -2.84
N VAL A 88 10.62 2.96 -2.89
CA VAL A 88 10.31 3.96 -3.93
C VAL A 88 11.59 4.59 -4.46
N TRP A 89 11.60 4.90 -5.76
CA TRP A 89 12.75 5.45 -6.45
C TRP A 89 12.44 6.85 -6.98
N GLU A 90 13.40 7.75 -6.83
CA GLU A 90 13.36 9.07 -7.46
C GLU A 90 14.64 9.25 -8.29
N GLY A 91 14.55 8.93 -9.58
CA GLY A 91 15.73 8.88 -10.45
C GLY A 91 16.73 7.82 -9.97
N ARG A 92 17.90 8.27 -9.49
CA ARG A 92 18.95 7.39 -8.95
C ARG A 92 18.91 7.26 -7.43
N GLN A 93 18.05 8.02 -6.75
CA GLN A 93 17.99 8.03 -5.30
C GLN A 93 16.93 7.06 -4.80
N GLN A 94 17.31 6.29 -3.76
CA GLN A 94 16.47 5.31 -3.11
C GLN A 94 15.79 5.92 -1.90
N PHE A 95 14.50 5.64 -1.78
CA PHE A 95 13.70 6.04 -0.63
C PHE A 95 12.81 4.87 -0.21
N VAL A 96 12.36 4.90 1.04
CA VAL A 96 11.28 4.02 1.50
C VAL A 96 10.14 4.85 2.03
N ALA A 97 8.93 4.57 1.52
CA ALA A 97 7.71 5.12 2.05
C ALA A 97 7.14 4.16 3.10
N ILE A 98 7.12 4.60 4.36
CA ILE A 98 6.44 3.93 5.47
C ILE A 98 5.00 4.42 5.50
N VAL A 99 4.06 3.52 5.20
CA VAL A 99 2.63 3.78 5.08
C VAL A 99 1.87 3.11 6.23
N GLY A 100 0.72 3.67 6.61
CA GLY A 100 -0.18 3.10 7.60
C GLY A 100 -0.05 3.85 8.90
N ARG A 101 0.97 3.50 9.71
CA ARG A 101 1.18 3.98 11.10
C ARG A 101 -0.15 4.20 11.84
N THR A 102 -1.04 3.22 11.71
CA THR A 102 -2.42 3.25 12.20
C THR A 102 -2.69 2.01 13.03
N PHE A 103 -3.58 2.11 14.00
CA PHE A 103 -4.09 0.94 14.69
C PHE A 103 -5.10 0.22 13.81
N LEU A 104 -4.86 -1.07 13.56
CA LEU A 104 -5.83 -1.96 12.91
C LEU A 104 -6.74 -2.70 13.89
N LYS A 105 -6.24 -2.89 15.12
CA LYS A 105 -6.87 -3.69 16.17
C LYS A 105 -7.13 -2.83 17.40
N ALA A 106 -8.33 -2.91 17.96
CA ALA A 106 -8.69 -2.16 19.16
C ALA A 106 -7.84 -2.57 20.36
N GLU A 107 -7.40 -3.83 20.43
CA GLU A 107 -6.51 -4.33 21.49
C GLU A 107 -5.17 -3.58 21.49
N ARG A 108 -4.59 -3.31 20.32
CA ARG A 108 -3.33 -2.57 20.21
C ARG A 108 -3.47 -1.14 20.70
N TYR A 109 -4.59 -0.48 20.37
CA TYR A 109 -4.88 0.85 20.88
C TYR A 109 -5.03 0.85 22.40
N ARG A 110 -5.75 -0.12 22.97
CA ARG A 110 -5.89 -0.26 24.44
C ARG A 110 -4.54 -0.45 25.12
N THR A 111 -3.68 -1.34 24.61
CA THR A 111 -2.33 -1.55 25.15
C THR A 111 -1.50 -0.27 25.09
N ALA A 112 -1.58 0.49 23.99
CA ALA A 112 -0.90 1.78 23.86
C ALA A 112 -1.39 2.80 24.90
N THR A 113 -2.71 2.84 25.15
CA THR A 113 -3.31 3.70 26.18
C THR A 113 -2.90 3.26 27.60
N GLU A 114 -2.90 1.96 27.89
CA GLU A 114 -2.44 1.43 29.18
C GLU A 114 -0.96 1.76 29.42
N ASN A 115 -0.11 1.63 28.40
CA ASN A 115 1.30 2.05 28.48
C ASN A 115 1.45 3.55 28.75
N ALA A 116 0.56 4.39 28.21
CA ALA A 116 0.56 5.83 28.48
C ALA A 116 -0.01 6.20 29.86
N ILE A 117 -0.90 5.39 30.45
CA ILE A 117 -1.50 5.67 31.76
C ILE A 117 -0.66 5.09 32.90
N THR A 118 -0.22 3.84 32.78
CA THR A 118 0.44 3.08 33.85
C THR A 118 1.86 2.62 33.51
N GLY A 119 2.21 2.56 32.23
CA GLY A 119 3.49 2.03 31.76
C GLY A 119 4.56 3.09 31.51
N ASP A 120 5.48 2.74 30.61
CA ASP A 120 6.71 3.51 30.35
C ASP A 120 6.44 4.84 29.63
N TRP A 121 5.31 4.98 28.94
CA TRP A 121 4.98 6.19 28.16
C TRP A 121 4.31 7.27 28.98
N ARG A 122 4.19 7.08 30.29
CA ARG A 122 3.54 8.00 31.23
C ARG A 122 4.21 9.37 31.32
N GLN A 123 5.46 9.48 30.86
CA GLN A 123 6.18 10.75 30.75
C GLN A 123 5.61 11.68 29.67
N PHE A 124 4.88 11.16 28.70
CA PHE A 124 4.23 11.97 27.67
C PHE A 124 2.86 12.45 28.16
N LYS A 125 2.55 13.73 27.90
CA LYS A 125 1.23 14.27 28.22
C LYS A 125 0.16 13.62 27.34
N PRO A 126 -0.91 13.03 27.90
CA PRO A 126 -1.93 12.36 27.09
C PRO A 126 -2.57 13.24 26.02
N THR A 127 -2.74 14.53 26.30
CA THR A 127 -3.34 15.50 25.35
C THR A 127 -2.48 15.71 24.09
N GLU A 128 -1.16 15.70 24.24
CA GLU A 128 -0.22 15.84 23.11
C GLU A 128 0.04 14.47 22.47
N PHE A 129 0.13 13.41 23.28
CA PHE A 129 0.44 12.05 22.82
C PHE A 129 -0.68 11.45 21.96
N PHE A 130 -1.94 11.71 22.31
CA PHE A 130 -3.12 11.19 21.61
C PHE A 130 -3.84 12.22 20.72
N GLU A 131 -3.20 13.36 20.40
CA GLU A 131 -3.82 14.43 19.59
C GLU A 131 -4.21 13.96 18.18
N ASN A 132 -3.30 13.26 17.48
CA ASN A 132 -3.51 12.76 16.12
C ASN A 132 -3.18 11.27 16.05
N VAL A 133 -4.13 10.43 16.47
CA VAL A 133 -4.01 8.97 16.40
C VAL A 133 -4.92 8.42 15.33
N LEU A 134 -4.29 7.73 14.37
CA LEU A 134 -4.98 7.08 13.28
C LEU A 134 -5.44 5.69 13.70
N ILE A 135 -6.72 5.41 13.47
CA ILE A 135 -7.36 4.12 13.71
C ILE A 135 -8.10 3.74 12.43
N SER A 136 -7.80 2.56 11.91
CA SER A 136 -8.44 2.02 10.71
C SER A 136 -9.03 0.65 11.04
N GLY A 137 -10.28 0.39 10.63
CA GLY A 137 -10.90 -0.91 10.84
C GLY A 137 -10.42 -2.01 9.90
N SER A 138 -9.59 -1.68 8.89
CA SER A 138 -9.07 -2.67 7.94
C SER A 138 -7.73 -2.24 7.33
N SER A 139 -7.00 -3.20 6.76
CA SER A 139 -5.78 -2.95 5.99
C SER A 139 -6.04 -2.30 4.62
N GLN A 140 -7.30 -2.19 4.19
CA GLN A 140 -7.64 -1.76 2.83
C GLN A 140 -7.15 -0.34 2.52
N SER A 141 -7.15 0.56 3.51
CA SER A 141 -6.61 1.93 3.35
C SER A 141 -5.11 1.89 3.08
N ILE A 142 -4.37 1.07 3.83
CA ILE A 142 -2.93 0.83 3.61
C ILE A 142 -2.72 0.24 2.22
N ASP A 143 -3.47 -0.79 1.85
CA ASP A 143 -3.37 -1.47 0.54
C ASP A 143 -3.60 -0.50 -0.64
N ARG A 144 -4.59 0.40 -0.54
CA ARG A 144 -4.88 1.41 -1.58
C ARG A 144 -3.72 2.39 -1.76
N VAL A 145 -3.13 2.85 -0.67
CA VAL A 145 -2.00 3.79 -0.69
C VAL A 145 -0.74 3.09 -1.21
N THR A 146 -0.48 1.87 -0.75
CA THR A 146 0.63 1.03 -1.22
C THR A 146 0.56 0.82 -2.73
N LYS A 147 -0.58 0.40 -3.28
CA LYS A 147 -0.74 0.21 -4.74
C LYS A 147 -0.46 1.47 -5.55
N LYS A 148 -0.75 2.65 -5.01
CA LYS A 148 -0.42 3.92 -5.67
C LYS A 148 1.07 4.23 -5.59
N LEU A 149 1.74 3.88 -4.48
CA LEU A 149 3.16 4.11 -4.27
C LEU A 149 4.06 3.07 -4.95
N GLU A 150 3.58 1.84 -5.14
CA GLU A 150 4.28 0.79 -5.89
C GLU A 150 4.53 1.19 -7.35
N LYS A 151 3.75 2.12 -7.91
CA LYS A 151 4.04 2.68 -9.25
C LYS A 151 5.41 3.37 -9.31
N PHE A 152 5.92 3.82 -8.17
CA PHE A 152 7.22 4.45 -8.03
C PHE A 152 8.30 3.48 -7.53
N SER A 153 7.99 2.19 -7.34
CA SER A 153 8.98 1.17 -6.94
C SER A 153 9.78 0.61 -8.12
N ILE A 154 9.30 0.82 -9.34
CA ILE A 154 9.95 0.38 -10.57
C ILE A 154 11.13 1.31 -10.85
N ARG A 155 12.35 0.80 -10.68
CA ARG A 155 13.56 1.45 -11.19
C ARG A 155 13.40 1.59 -12.70
N GLU A 156 13.35 2.80 -13.24
CA GLU A 156 13.57 3.03 -14.67
C GLU A 156 14.99 2.56 -15.01
N ARG A 157 15.18 1.24 -15.22
CA ARG A 157 16.38 0.68 -15.81
C ARG A 157 16.38 1.03 -17.30
N ASN A 158 16.79 2.24 -17.62
CA ASN A 158 17.44 2.51 -18.90
C ASN A 158 18.96 2.53 -18.70
N ASP A 159 19.49 1.56 -17.94
CA ASP A 159 20.92 1.26 -17.95
C ASP A 159 21.19 0.41 -19.20
N ILE A 160 21.49 1.05 -20.33
CA ILE A 160 21.84 0.46 -21.64
C ILE A 160 23.14 -0.39 -21.61
N LEU A 161 23.70 -0.60 -20.42
CA LEU A 161 24.97 -1.31 -20.18
C LEU A 161 24.79 -2.40 -19.13
N GLU A 162 23.74 -3.22 -19.26
CA GLU A 162 23.83 -4.61 -18.80
C GLU A 162 24.73 -5.35 -19.81
N LEU A 163 26.05 -5.16 -19.69
CA LEU A 163 26.99 -6.16 -20.17
C LEU A 163 26.66 -7.41 -19.35
N ASP A 164 25.88 -8.31 -19.95
CA ASP A 164 25.73 -9.67 -19.47
C ASP A 164 27.12 -10.14 -19.07
N ARG A 165 27.32 -10.34 -17.76
CA ARG A 165 28.43 -11.11 -17.26
C ARG A 165 28.28 -12.46 -17.93
N LEU A 166 29.05 -12.67 -18.99
CA LEU A 166 29.23 -13.96 -19.63
C LEU A 166 29.46 -14.96 -18.50
N GLN A 167 28.43 -15.74 -18.21
CA GLN A 167 28.60 -16.95 -17.43
C GLN A 167 29.66 -17.74 -18.19
N VAL A 168 30.83 -17.89 -17.59
CA VAL A 168 31.84 -18.83 -18.05
C VAL A 168 31.24 -20.21 -17.83
N VAL A 169 30.50 -20.68 -18.83
CA VAL A 169 30.06 -22.06 -18.93
C VAL A 169 31.29 -22.85 -19.38
N GLU A 170 31.73 -23.79 -18.54
CA GLU A 170 32.77 -24.77 -18.90
C GLU A 170 32.41 -25.48 -20.22
N PRO A 171 33.39 -25.80 -21.08
CA PRO A 171 33.13 -26.27 -22.44
C PRO A 171 32.48 -27.65 -22.42
N VAL A 172 31.21 -27.71 -22.81
CA VAL A 172 30.49 -28.95 -23.11
C VAL A 172 30.97 -29.46 -24.49
N PRO A 173 31.38 -30.74 -24.62
CA PRO A 173 31.82 -31.29 -25.89
C PRO A 173 30.66 -31.44 -26.88
N GLU A 174 30.83 -30.92 -28.09
CA GLU A 174 29.87 -30.98 -29.21
C GLU A 174 29.65 -32.42 -29.71
N PRO A 175 28.39 -32.84 -29.93
CA PRO A 175 28.04 -33.84 -30.93
C PRO A 175 27.46 -33.18 -32.21
N PRO A 176 27.47 -33.92 -33.33
CA PRO A 176 27.61 -33.33 -34.67
C PRO A 176 26.32 -32.73 -35.24
N VAL A 177 26.54 -31.76 -36.11
CA VAL A 177 25.60 -31.03 -36.96
C VAL A 177 24.79 -31.98 -37.86
N GLU A 178 23.46 -31.92 -37.80
CA GLU A 178 22.55 -32.09 -38.96
C GLU A 178 21.07 -31.89 -38.56
N ALA A 179 20.43 -30.84 -39.08
CA ALA A 179 19.09 -30.86 -39.71
C ALA A 179 18.58 -29.41 -39.88
N VAL A 180 18.46 -29.00 -41.14
CA VAL A 180 17.86 -27.73 -41.57
C VAL A 180 16.36 -27.75 -41.24
N ILE A 181 15.89 -26.81 -40.40
CA ILE A 181 14.45 -26.60 -40.16
C ILE A 181 13.94 -25.61 -41.21
N ALA A 182 13.01 -26.07 -42.07
CA ALA A 182 12.31 -25.24 -43.03
C ALA A 182 11.38 -24.23 -42.31
N PRO A 183 11.15 -23.02 -42.87
CA PRO A 183 10.26 -22.03 -42.27
C PRO A 183 8.80 -22.54 -42.21
N PRO A 184 8.05 -22.23 -41.13
CA PRO A 184 6.69 -22.72 -40.94
C PRO A 184 5.69 -22.08 -41.92
N ASP A 185 4.68 -22.86 -42.29
CA ASP A 185 3.66 -22.55 -43.29
C ASP A 185 2.78 -21.36 -42.85
N PRO A 186 2.61 -20.30 -43.67
CA PRO A 186 1.91 -19.06 -43.31
C PRO A 186 0.39 -19.24 -43.05
N VAL A 187 -0.16 -20.42 -43.37
CA VAL A 187 -1.58 -20.75 -43.17
C VAL A 187 -1.91 -21.05 -41.70
N GLU A 188 -1.00 -21.68 -40.95
CA GLU A 188 -1.22 -21.97 -39.52
C GLU A 188 -1.20 -20.70 -38.67
N ILE A 189 -0.38 -19.72 -39.06
CA ILE A 189 -0.26 -18.43 -38.37
C ILE A 189 -1.58 -17.65 -38.47
N ASN A 190 -2.22 -17.62 -39.64
CA ASN A 190 -3.49 -16.92 -39.81
C ASN A 190 -4.63 -17.57 -39.01
N ASN A 191 -4.68 -18.90 -38.93
CA ASN A 191 -5.69 -19.61 -38.13
C ASN A 191 -5.54 -19.37 -36.63
N LEU A 192 -4.30 -19.19 -36.14
CA LEU A 192 -4.04 -18.86 -34.74
C LEU A 192 -4.43 -17.41 -34.41
N ILE A 193 -4.20 -16.48 -35.33
CA ILE A 193 -4.59 -15.06 -35.17
C ILE A 193 -6.12 -14.92 -35.12
N GLU A 194 -6.85 -15.65 -35.96
CA GLU A 194 -8.32 -15.62 -35.96
C GLU A 194 -8.91 -16.20 -34.67
N LYS A 195 -8.35 -17.30 -34.15
CA LYS A 195 -8.76 -17.85 -32.86
C LYS A 195 -8.52 -16.87 -31.71
N PHE A 196 -7.37 -16.19 -31.71
CA PHE A 196 -7.05 -15.22 -30.65
C PHE A 196 -7.99 -14.02 -30.66
N LYS A 197 -8.39 -13.53 -31.85
CA LYS A 197 -9.37 -12.44 -31.97
C LYS A 197 -10.76 -12.84 -31.49
N ALA A 198 -11.19 -14.07 -31.81
CA ALA A 198 -12.48 -14.58 -31.34
C ALA A 198 -12.53 -14.75 -29.82
N GLU A 199 -11.43 -15.20 -29.19
CA GLU A 199 -11.35 -15.35 -27.74
C GLU A 199 -11.33 -13.99 -27.02
N THR A 200 -10.63 -12.99 -27.57
CA THR A 200 -10.58 -11.65 -26.96
C THR A 200 -11.90 -10.89 -27.08
N GLU A 201 -12.62 -11.04 -28.19
CA GLU A 201 -13.94 -10.43 -28.38
C GLU A 201 -14.99 -11.06 -27.44
N ASN A 202 -14.97 -12.38 -27.26
CA ASN A 202 -15.85 -13.06 -26.31
C ASN A 202 -15.55 -12.67 -24.85
N ALA A 203 -14.27 -12.60 -24.47
CA ALA A 203 -13.86 -12.17 -23.13
C ALA A 203 -14.26 -10.71 -22.84
N ALA A 204 -14.20 -9.82 -23.83
CA ALA A 204 -14.65 -8.44 -23.69
C ALA A 204 -16.16 -8.34 -23.47
N ALA A 205 -16.96 -9.13 -24.21
CA ALA A 205 -18.41 -9.16 -24.06
C ALA A 205 -18.88 -9.71 -22.69
N GLU A 206 -18.17 -10.71 -22.15
CA GLU A 206 -18.42 -11.24 -20.80
C GLU A 206 -18.08 -10.22 -19.70
N LEU A 207 -17.02 -9.42 -19.89
CA LEU A 207 -16.62 -8.41 -18.92
C LEU A 207 -17.62 -7.23 -18.87
N GLU A 208 -18.13 -6.79 -20.03
CA GLU A 208 -19.12 -5.70 -20.12
C GLU A 208 -20.47 -6.09 -19.51
N THR A 209 -20.90 -7.33 -19.73
CA THR A 209 -22.15 -7.86 -19.14
C THR A 209 -22.04 -8.05 -17.62
N ALA A 210 -20.88 -8.49 -17.11
CA ALA A 210 -20.61 -8.58 -15.68
C ALA A 210 -20.55 -7.20 -15.00
N ALA A 211 -19.88 -6.22 -15.64
CA ALA A 211 -19.79 -4.84 -15.13
C ALA A 211 -21.18 -4.18 -15.05
N SER A 212 -22.03 -4.40 -16.07
CA SER A 212 -23.38 -3.84 -16.12
C SER A 212 -24.29 -4.40 -15.00
N LYS A 213 -24.18 -5.70 -14.67
CA LYS A 213 -24.91 -6.31 -13.55
C LYS A 213 -24.45 -5.79 -12.19
N ALA A 214 -23.14 -5.62 -11.99
CA ALA A 214 -22.60 -5.12 -10.72
C ALA A 214 -23.05 -3.69 -10.42
N VAL A 215 -23.06 -2.82 -11.45
CA VAL A 215 -23.52 -1.42 -11.32
C VAL A 215 -25.03 -1.34 -11.00
N TYR A 216 -25.84 -2.24 -11.55
CA TYR A 216 -27.28 -2.27 -11.27
C TYR A 216 -27.59 -2.73 -9.83
N GLN A 217 -26.84 -3.73 -9.33
CA GLN A 217 -26.97 -4.21 -7.95
C GLN A 217 -26.58 -3.15 -6.90
N ASP A 218 -25.49 -2.41 -7.15
CA ASP A 218 -25.02 -1.35 -6.23
C ASP A 218 -26.00 -0.15 -6.16
N ARG A 219 -26.65 0.18 -7.28
CA ARG A 219 -27.67 1.24 -7.30
C ARG A 219 -28.98 0.80 -6.63
N SER A 220 -29.38 -0.47 -6.78
CA SER A 220 -30.57 -1.03 -6.12
C SER A 220 -30.39 -1.06 -4.60
N SER A 221 -29.25 -1.58 -4.12
CA SER A 221 -28.95 -1.64 -2.69
C SER A 221 -28.90 -0.24 -2.07
N ALA A 222 -28.27 0.73 -2.74
CA ALA A 222 -28.23 2.11 -2.25
C ALA A 222 -29.62 2.78 -2.22
N ALA A 223 -30.57 2.39 -3.08
CA ALA A 223 -31.94 2.90 -3.03
C ALA A 223 -32.73 2.31 -1.86
N GLU A 224 -32.56 1.01 -1.59
CA GLU A 224 -33.17 0.32 -0.45
C GLU A 224 -32.68 0.89 0.88
N TRP A 225 -31.36 1.13 1.01
CA TRP A 225 -30.79 1.76 2.20
C TRP A 225 -31.32 3.18 2.42
N ARG A 226 -31.45 4.00 1.36
CA ARG A 226 -32.00 5.36 1.49
C ARG A 226 -33.47 5.34 1.93
N SER A 227 -34.25 4.38 1.45
CA SER A 227 -35.65 4.20 1.89
C SER A 227 -35.72 3.78 3.36
N LEU A 228 -34.89 2.83 3.78
CA LEU A 228 -34.81 2.36 5.17
C LEU A 228 -34.40 3.48 6.14
N PHE A 229 -33.32 4.22 5.83
CA PHE A 229 -32.89 5.34 6.67
C PHE A 229 -33.90 6.49 6.68
N GLY A 230 -34.56 6.76 5.56
CA GLY A 230 -35.65 7.74 5.49
C GLY A 230 -36.86 7.36 6.35
N SER A 231 -37.12 6.06 6.52
CA SER A 231 -38.16 5.54 7.43
C SER A 231 -37.73 5.60 8.89
N LEU A 232 -36.49 5.19 9.19
CA LEU A 232 -35.91 5.21 10.55
C LEU A 232 -35.85 6.62 11.16
N MET A 233 -35.54 7.62 10.35
CA MET A 233 -35.50 9.03 10.78
C MET A 233 -36.87 9.61 11.16
N LYS A 234 -37.97 8.94 10.79
CA LYS A 234 -39.34 9.34 11.14
C LYS A 234 -39.86 8.64 12.39
N LEU A 235 -39.11 7.68 12.94
CA LEU A 235 -39.48 6.94 14.14
C LEU A 235 -38.78 7.54 15.36
N GLU A 236 -39.43 7.45 16.52
CA GLU A 236 -38.75 7.74 17.78
C GLU A 236 -37.61 6.74 18.02
N TYR A 237 -36.49 7.22 18.57
CA TYR A 237 -35.22 6.49 18.67
C TYR A 237 -35.37 5.05 19.19
N ARG A 238 -36.25 4.83 20.18
CA ARG A 238 -36.50 3.50 20.74
C ARG A 238 -37.19 2.55 19.76
N ALA A 239 -38.14 3.04 18.97
CA ALA A 239 -38.84 2.26 17.94
C ALA A 239 -37.95 2.00 16.72
N ALA A 240 -37.07 2.96 16.38
CA ALA A 240 -36.06 2.81 15.34
C ALA A 240 -35.07 1.67 15.70
N CYS A 241 -34.56 1.64 16.93
CA CYS A 241 -33.65 0.57 17.38
C CYS A 241 -34.30 -0.82 17.34
N THR A 242 -35.59 -0.95 17.67
CA THR A 242 -36.28 -2.25 17.61
C THR A 242 -36.54 -2.72 16.18
N SER A 243 -36.78 -1.81 15.23
CA SER A 243 -37.00 -2.18 13.82
C SER A 243 -35.76 -2.70 13.08
N VAL A 244 -34.57 -2.45 13.61
CA VAL A 244 -33.29 -2.95 13.04
C VAL A 244 -32.93 -4.35 13.56
N LEU A 245 -33.53 -4.77 14.68
CA LEU A 245 -33.20 -6.02 15.37
C LEU A 245 -34.15 -7.19 15.03
N THR A 246 -35.24 -6.94 14.33
CA THR A 246 -36.22 -7.94 13.85
C THR A 246 -36.14 -8.10 12.35
#